data_AF-A0AAW2RJS1-F1
#
_entry.id   AF-A0AAW2RJS1-F1
#
_cell.length_a   1.000
_cell.length_b   1.000
_cell.length_c   1.000
_cell.angle_alpha   90.00
_cell.angle_beta   90.00
_cell.angle_gamma   90.00
#
_symmetry.space_group_name_H-M   'P 1'
#
loop_
_entity.id
_entity.type
_entity.pdbx_description
1 polymer ?
#
loop_
_entity_poly.entity_id
_entity_poly.type
_entity_poly.pdbx_seq_one_letter_code
_entity_poly.pdbx_strand_id
1 'polypeptide(L)'
;MEEEKAPENLSKKISGISLTGNDKKVEKLLMEKLENYESAVGDPTTKSVPRIVAFPPAFQAVPRNPIVLDLAYNSIEFPSLENRMKKDKKGFISRLWG
;
A
#
# COMPACT_ATOMS: atom_id res chain seq x y z
N MET A 1 -24.99 -14.25 -11.57
CA MET A 1 -24.09 -13.18 -12.03
C MET A 1 -24.70 -11.90 -11.50
N GLU A 2 -24.30 -11.52 -10.28
CA GLU A 2 -24.82 -10.31 -9.64
C GLU A 2 -23.99 -9.13 -10.13
N GLU A 3 -24.65 -8.16 -10.74
CA GLU A 3 -24.02 -6.93 -11.19
C GLU A 3 -23.64 -6.10 -9.96
N GLU A 4 -22.33 -6.03 -9.69
CA GLU A 4 -21.76 -5.18 -8.65
C GLU A 4 -22.08 -3.71 -8.97
N LYS A 5 -23.09 -3.16 -8.29
CA LYS A 5 -23.46 -1.74 -8.41
C LYS A 5 -22.27 -0.90 -7.92
N ALA A 6 -21.58 -0.25 -8.87
CA ALA A 6 -20.55 0.73 -8.56
C ALA A 6 -21.08 1.73 -7.51
N PRO A 7 -20.28 2.11 -6.49
CA PRO A 7 -20.77 2.93 -5.39
C PRO A 7 -21.28 4.26 -5.93
N GLU A 8 -22.56 4.55 -5.76
CA GLU A 8 -23.25 5.79 -6.23
C GLU A 8 -22.56 7.07 -5.75
N ASN A 9 -21.77 6.97 -4.68
CA ASN A 9 -20.93 8.05 -4.17
C ASN A 9 -19.81 8.46 -5.15
N LEU A 10 -19.30 7.52 -5.95
CA LEU A 10 -18.27 7.78 -6.94
C LEU A 10 -18.85 8.52 -8.15
N SER A 11 -20.00 8.07 -8.65
CA SER A 11 -20.66 8.71 -9.80
C SER A 11 -21.05 10.16 -9.49
N LYS A 12 -21.59 10.43 -8.29
CA LYS A 12 -21.89 11.79 -7.82
C LYS A 12 -20.64 12.68 -7.68
N LYS A 13 -19.50 12.11 -7.29
CA LYS A 13 -18.24 12.86 -7.18
C LYS A 13 -17.64 13.18 -8.55
N ILE A 14 -17.79 12.28 -9.52
CA ILE A 14 -17.26 12.44 -10.87
C ILE A 14 -18.16 13.34 -11.73
N SER A 15 -19.48 13.36 -11.47
CA SER A 15 -20.43 14.20 -12.23
C SER A 15 -20.22 15.71 -12.08
N GLY A 16 -19.46 16.16 -11.08
CA GLY A 16 -19.05 17.56 -10.92
C GLY A 16 -17.71 17.92 -11.57
N ILE A 17 -17.00 16.95 -12.14
CA ILE A 17 -15.70 17.17 -12.80
C ILE A 17 -15.98 17.68 -14.22
N SER A 18 -16.06 18.99 -14.37
CA SER A 18 -16.03 19.64 -15.67
C SER A 18 -14.56 19.74 -16.12
N LEU A 19 -14.19 18.97 -17.16
CA LEU A 19 -12.88 19.09 -17.81
C LEU A 19 -12.70 20.44 -18.52
N THR A 20 -13.81 21.14 -18.77
CA THR A 20 -13.81 22.53 -19.23
C THR A 20 -13.97 23.42 -18.00
N GLY A 21 -12.87 23.98 -17.52
CA GLY A 21 -12.92 25.09 -16.56
C GLY A 21 -13.78 26.24 -17.12
N ASN A 22 -14.25 27.15 -16.26
CA ASN A 22 -15.04 28.33 -16.64
C ASN A 22 -14.28 29.35 -17.53
N ASP A 23 -13.11 28.98 -18.05
CA ASP A 23 -12.29 29.81 -18.91
C ASP A 23 -12.81 29.73 -20.35
N LYS A 24 -13.37 30.83 -20.83
CA LYS A 24 -13.89 31.01 -22.20
C LYS A 24 -12.84 30.89 -23.31
N LYS A 25 -11.63 30.43 -23.00
CA LYS A 25 -10.58 30.15 -23.98
C LYS A 25 -10.51 28.64 -24.11
N VAL A 26 -10.81 28.14 -25.31
CA VAL A 26 -10.46 26.79 -25.71
C VAL A 26 -8.96 26.64 -25.42
N GLU A 27 -8.62 25.95 -24.33
CA GLU A 27 -7.24 25.57 -24.09
C GLU A 27 -6.81 24.73 -25.29
N LYS A 28 -5.80 25.23 -26.02
CA LYS A 28 -5.17 24.51 -27.13
C LYS A 28 -4.91 23.07 -26.70
N LEU A 29 -5.26 22.11 -27.54
CA LEU A 29 -5.08 20.70 -27.23
C LEU A 29 -3.61 20.42 -26.90
N LEU A 30 -3.33 19.45 -26.03
CA LEU A 30 -1.96 19.12 -25.63
C LEU A 30 -1.06 18.78 -26.83
N MET A 31 -1.64 18.21 -27.89
CA MET A 31 -0.96 17.94 -29.17
C MET A 31 -0.42 19.22 -29.84
N GLU A 32 -1.06 20.37 -29.63
CA GLU A 32 -0.64 21.66 -30.19
C GLU A 32 0.47 22.34 -29.36
N LYS A 33 0.81 21.80 -28.18
CA LYS A 33 1.83 22.32 -27.26
C LYS A 33 3.11 21.48 -27.22
N LEU A 34 3.25 20.46 -28.06
CA LEU A 34 4.44 19.57 -28.04
C LEU A 34 5.76 20.31 -28.27
N GLU A 35 5.75 21.39 -29.03
CA GLU A 35 6.93 22.22 -29.31
C GLU A 35 7.15 23.34 -28.28
N ASN A 36 6.21 23.52 -27.35
CA ASN A 36 6.23 24.61 -26.38
C ASN A 36 6.57 24.05 -24.98
N TYR A 37 7.68 24.50 -24.42
CA TYR A 37 8.00 24.21 -23.02
C TYR A 37 7.17 25.09 -22.09
N GLU A 38 6.26 24.49 -21.32
CA GLU A 38 5.51 25.17 -20.26
C GLU A 38 6.22 24.96 -18.92
N SER A 39 6.77 26.04 -18.36
CA SER A 39 7.50 26.01 -17.11
C SER A 39 6.57 25.67 -15.93
N ALA A 40 6.96 24.69 -15.11
CA ALA A 40 6.24 24.38 -13.85
C ALA A 40 6.27 25.53 -12.83
N VAL A 41 7.16 26.52 -13.02
CA VAL A 41 7.19 27.75 -12.22
C VAL A 41 6.42 28.92 -12.84
N GLY A 42 5.76 28.71 -13.98
CA GLY A 42 5.07 29.75 -14.75
C GLY A 42 6.04 30.63 -15.55
N ASP A 43 5.49 31.67 -16.18
CA ASP A 43 6.26 32.67 -16.92
C ASP A 43 7.12 33.53 -15.96
N PRO A 44 8.27 34.06 -16.41
CA PRO A 44 9.11 34.95 -15.61
C PRO A 44 8.40 36.23 -15.14
N THR A 45 7.31 36.62 -15.82
CA THR A 45 6.51 37.82 -15.52
C THR A 45 5.34 37.54 -14.58
N THR A 46 5.02 36.27 -14.32
CA THR A 46 3.94 35.89 -13.41
C THR A 46 4.36 36.13 -11.97
N LYS A 47 3.62 36.99 -11.27
CA LYS A 47 3.81 37.26 -9.83
C LYS A 47 3.29 36.14 -8.92
N SER A 48 2.73 35.06 -9.49
CA SER A 48 2.17 33.95 -8.74
C SER A 48 3.29 33.08 -8.17
N VAL A 49 3.22 32.78 -6.88
CA VAL A 49 4.16 31.85 -6.24
C VAL A 49 4.05 30.47 -6.91
N PRO A 50 5.14 29.91 -7.42
CA PRO A 50 5.11 28.61 -8.07
C PRO A 50 4.72 27.53 -7.05
N ARG A 51 3.71 26.72 -7.37
CA ARG A 51 3.23 25.63 -6.52
C ARG A 51 4.13 24.41 -6.67
N ILE A 52 5.42 24.56 -6.40
CA ILE A 52 6.35 23.43 -6.34
C ILE A 52 6.23 22.82 -4.96
N VAL A 53 5.76 21.58 -4.90
CA VAL A 53 5.89 20.76 -3.70
C VAL A 53 7.37 20.45 -3.47
N ALA A 54 7.86 20.74 -2.26
CA ALA A 54 9.23 20.41 -1.88
C ALA A 54 9.43 18.89 -1.90
N PHE A 55 10.56 18.42 -2.44
CA PHE A 55 10.94 17.01 -2.44
C PHE A 55 12.13 16.78 -1.48
N PRO A 56 12.08 15.77 -0.59
CA PRO A 56 10.96 14.84 -0.41
C PRO A 56 9.76 15.53 0.26
N PRO A 57 8.52 15.07 -0.01
CA PRO A 57 7.35 15.56 0.69
C PRO A 57 7.54 15.45 2.21
N ALA A 58 6.98 16.40 2.96
CA ALA A 58 7.01 16.32 4.41
C ALA A 58 6.32 15.04 4.90
N PHE A 59 6.85 14.44 5.96
CA PHE A 59 6.23 13.28 6.58
C PHE A 59 4.80 13.62 7.05
N GLN A 60 3.82 12.88 6.55
CA GLN A 60 2.42 13.03 6.94
C GLN A 60 1.92 11.73 7.54
N ALA A 61 1.54 11.77 8.82
CA ALA A 61 0.85 10.66 9.45
C ALA A 61 -0.56 10.55 8.86
N VAL A 62 -0.83 9.47 8.13
CA VAL A 62 -2.15 9.16 7.58
C VAL A 62 -2.83 8.15 8.50
N PRO A 63 -4.05 8.40 8.99
CA PRO A 63 -4.79 7.40 9.73
C PRO A 63 -5.05 6.19 8.83
N ARG A 64 -4.58 5.02 9.28
CA ARG A 64 -4.75 3.74 8.57
C ARG A 64 -5.41 2.75 9.51
N ASN A 65 -5.99 1.70 8.92
CA ASN A 65 -6.52 0.58 9.68
C ASN A 65 -5.41 -0.01 10.56
N PRO A 66 -5.72 -0.43 11.80
CA PRO A 66 -4.72 -1.01 12.69
C PRO A 66 -4.12 -2.26 12.08
N ILE A 67 -2.82 -2.45 12.31
CA ILE A 67 -2.14 -3.68 11.91
C ILE A 67 -2.53 -4.77 12.90
N VAL A 68 -3.12 -5.84 12.40
CA VAL A 68 -3.42 -7.05 13.17
C VAL A 68 -2.44 -8.14 12.76
N LEU A 69 -1.71 -8.69 13.72
CA LEU A 69 -0.75 -9.77 13.50
C LEU A 69 -1.31 -11.07 14.08
N ASP A 70 -1.37 -12.12 13.27
CA ASP A 70 -1.72 -13.45 13.76
C ASP A 70 -0.49 -14.10 14.43
N LEU A 71 -0.42 -13.97 15.74
CA LEU A 71 0.65 -14.56 16.55
C LEU A 71 0.37 -16.03 16.93
N ALA A 72 -0.84 -16.55 16.66
CA ALA A 72 -1.18 -17.92 16.99
C ALA A 72 -0.34 -18.92 16.19
N TYR A 73 0.02 -18.56 14.96
CA TYR A 73 0.92 -19.36 14.12
C TYR A 73 2.29 -19.60 14.77
N ASN A 74 2.84 -18.62 15.49
CA ASN A 74 4.12 -18.77 16.20
C ASN A 74 4.05 -19.74 17.37
N SER A 75 2.84 -20.07 17.83
CA SER A 75 2.60 -20.98 18.96
C SER A 75 2.38 -22.42 18.50
N ILE A 76 2.52 -22.72 17.20
CA ILE A 76 2.43 -24.08 16.68
C ILE A 76 3.74 -24.80 17.02
N GLU A 77 3.70 -25.59 18.10
CA GLU A 77 4.80 -26.42 18.56
C GLU A 77 4.43 -27.91 18.48
N PHE A 78 5.41 -28.76 18.21
CA PHE A 78 5.19 -30.21 18.27
C PHE A 78 4.99 -30.68 19.71
N PRO A 79 4.07 -31.62 19.97
CA PRO A 79 3.94 -32.22 21.29
C PRO A 79 5.20 -33.01 21.66
N SER A 80 5.49 -33.13 22.96
CA SER A 80 6.60 -33.96 23.42
C SER A 80 6.45 -35.40 22.93
N LEU A 81 7.51 -35.90 22.29
CA LEU A 81 7.59 -37.28 21.80
C LEU A 81 8.25 -38.23 22.82
N GLU A 82 8.66 -37.74 23.99
CA GLU A 82 9.44 -38.51 24.98
C GLU A 82 8.76 -39.82 25.38
N ASN A 83 7.44 -39.80 25.56
CA ASN A 83 6.65 -40.99 25.89
C ASN A 83 6.47 -41.98 24.74
N ARG A 84 6.75 -41.55 23.51
CA ARG A 84 6.70 -42.39 22.30
C ARG A 84 8.07 -42.92 21.88
N MET A 85 9.15 -42.38 22.44
CA MET A 85 10.50 -42.87 22.19
C MET A 85 10.73 -44.21 22.91
N LYS A 86 11.42 -45.14 22.24
CA LYS A 86 11.88 -46.38 22.89
C LYS A 86 12.86 -45.99 23.98
N LYS A 87 12.51 -46.24 25.24
CA LYS A 87 13.45 -46.08 26.35
C LYS A 87 14.53 -47.14 26.22
N ASP A 88 15.79 -46.73 26.16
CA ASP A 88 16.93 -47.64 26.25
C ASP A 88 16.90 -48.30 27.64
N LYS A 89 16.27 -49.46 27.72
CA LYS A 89 16.43 -50.36 28.84
C LYS A 89 17.83 -50.95 28.74
N LYS A 90 18.84 -50.24 29.28
CA LYS A 90 20.11 -50.88 29.66
C LYS A 90 19.77 -51.95 30.69
N GLY A 91 19.58 -53.17 30.20
CA GLY A 91 19.31 -54.33 31.02
C GLY A 91 20.46 -54.55 31.99
N PHE A 92 20.13 -54.79 33.25
CA PHE A 92 21.06 -55.12 34.34
C PHE A 92 21.99 -56.31 34.04
N ILE A 93 21.76 -57.05 32.95
CA ILE A 93 22.52 -58.23 32.53
C ILE A 93 23.85 -57.85 31.85
N SER A 94 24.04 -56.62 31.35
CA SER A 94 25.29 -56.24 30.69
C SER A 94 26.49 -56.08 31.64
N ARG A 95 26.26 -56.13 32.96
CA ARG A 95 27.30 -56.03 34.01
C ARG A 95 27.80 -57.38 34.51
N LEU A 96 27.16 -58.48 34.13
CA LEU A 96 27.50 -59.84 34.59
C LEU A 96 28.35 -60.64 33.60
N TRP A 97 28.65 -60.07 32.43
CA TRP A 97 29.47 -60.70 31.37
C TRP A 97 30.50 -59.72 30.79
N GLY A 98 31.11 -58.90 31.65
CA GLY A 98 32.32 -58.14 31.35
C GLY A 98 33.53 -58.84 31.95
#